data_AF-A0AAD1SBK4-F1
#
_entry.id   AF-A0AAD1SBK4-F1
#
_cell.length_a   1.000
_cell.length_b   1.000
_cell.length_c   1.000
_cell.angle_alpha   90.00
_cell.angle_beta   90.00
_cell.angle_gamma   90.00
#
_symmetry.space_group_name_H-M   'P 1'
#
loop_
_entity.id
_entity.type
_entity.pdbx_description
1 polymer ?
#
loop_
_entity_poly.entity_id
_entity_poly.type
_entity_poly.pdbx_seq_one_letter_code
_entity_poly.pdbx_strand_id
1 'polypeptide(L)'
;MTVLSCDRSQSVGSRARGDMVCAPVSVLSVLLCWCLAVRGEGLWEAGEDPSVLRAEESPYGSLWPLPRSVQSSAECLFLSPDSFSIVHGSGSTAGPSCVLLEDAFRRYYEYIFGYSKRKNVPINKELGELLQLQVIITSRDNDCHKYPSISSDESYKLNVNGSAAVLQASQVWGALRGLETFSQLVEQDDIGLFRINYTQISDTPRFAHRGILLDTSRHYLPLKTILLNLDAMAFNKMNVFHWHIVDDQSFPYESITFPDLSKKGAYNPFTHIYTFTDVRLVIEYARLRGIRVVPEFDSPGHTESWGAGQPGLLTPCFKGEELSGTYGPVNPILNDTYNFMSQFFKEISKVFPDKYIHLGGDEVDFSCWKSNPDVCKFMADHGFGTDYTKLESYYIQL
;
A
#
# COMPACT_ATOMS: atom_id res chain seq x y z
N MET A 1 -4.44 -18.79 7.32
CA MET A 1 -4.75 -17.36 7.12
C MET A 1 -5.51 -16.89 8.35
N THR A 2 -5.26 -15.66 8.80
CA THR A 2 -6.01 -15.01 9.88
C THR A 2 -6.94 -13.99 9.24
N VAL A 3 -8.20 -14.00 9.63
CA VAL A 3 -9.25 -13.12 9.09
C VAL A 3 -9.25 -11.80 9.86
N LEU A 4 -9.37 -10.67 9.15
CA LEU A 4 -9.66 -9.35 9.74
C LEU A 4 -11.10 -8.98 9.40
N SER A 5 -11.87 -8.59 10.41
CA SER A 5 -13.21 -7.99 10.27
C SER A 5 -13.25 -6.66 11.02
N CYS A 6 -14.03 -5.70 10.52
CA CYS A 6 -14.28 -4.44 11.21
C CYS A 6 -15.29 -4.65 12.35
N ASP A 7 -14.86 -4.52 13.60
CA ASP A 7 -15.76 -4.52 14.76
C ASP A 7 -16.25 -3.09 15.05
N ARG A 8 -17.56 -2.84 14.89
CA ARG A 8 -18.19 -1.53 15.13
C ARG A 8 -18.32 -1.28 16.64
N SER A 9 -17.28 -0.69 17.22
CA SER A 9 -17.45 0.13 18.42
C SER A 9 -16.91 1.54 18.19
N GLN A 10 -17.84 2.51 18.27
CA GLN A 10 -17.68 3.97 18.16
C GLN A 10 -17.86 4.58 16.75
N SER A 11 -19.10 4.99 16.46
CA SER A 11 -19.44 5.93 15.39
C SER A 11 -19.48 7.36 15.93
N VAL A 12 -18.84 8.29 15.22
CA VAL A 12 -19.16 9.72 15.28
C VAL A 12 -19.31 10.18 13.83
N GLY A 13 -20.53 10.56 13.46
CA GLY A 13 -20.88 10.93 12.10
C GLY A 13 -20.68 12.41 11.80
N SER A 14 -20.38 12.71 10.54
CA SER A 14 -20.78 13.96 9.88
C SER A 14 -20.76 13.77 8.36
N ARG A 15 -21.94 13.95 7.74
CA ARG A 15 -22.13 14.03 6.28
C ARG A 15 -21.71 15.41 5.78
N ALA A 16 -20.99 15.46 4.66
CA ALA A 16 -20.95 16.62 3.77
C ALA A 16 -21.11 16.13 2.32
N ARG A 17 -22.12 16.66 1.62
CA ARG A 17 -22.29 16.54 0.16
C ARG A 17 -21.54 17.69 -0.50
N GLY A 18 -20.78 17.40 -1.54
CA GLY A 18 -20.25 18.40 -2.47
C GLY A 18 -20.14 17.78 -3.85
N ASP A 19 -20.84 18.35 -4.82
CA ASP A 19 -20.69 18.05 -6.24
C ASP A 19 -19.27 18.45 -6.70
N MET A 20 -18.59 17.57 -7.43
CA MET A 20 -17.23 17.85 -7.92
C MET A 20 -17.14 17.66 -9.43
N VAL A 21 -16.75 18.75 -10.10
CA VAL A 21 -16.52 18.85 -11.53
C VAL A 21 -15.13 18.29 -11.86
N CYS A 22 -15.06 17.40 -12.84
CA CYS A 22 -13.83 16.72 -13.29
C CYS A 22 -12.85 17.65 -14.02
N ALA A 23 -11.56 17.53 -13.72
CA ALA A 23 -10.45 17.97 -14.57
C ALA A 23 -9.39 16.85 -14.66
N PRO A 24 -8.69 16.68 -15.80
CA PRO A 24 -7.78 15.56 -16.02
C PRO A 24 -6.45 15.78 -15.28
N VAL A 25 -6.05 14.83 -14.44
CA VAL A 25 -4.81 14.90 -13.65
C VAL A 25 -3.67 14.24 -14.43
N SER A 26 -2.65 15.03 -14.79
CA SER A 26 -1.39 14.53 -15.32
C SER A 26 -0.43 14.12 -14.20
N VAL A 27 0.31 13.06 -14.47
CA VAL A 27 1.21 12.33 -13.57
C VAL A 27 2.48 13.14 -13.32
N LEU A 28 2.51 13.97 -12.27
CA LEU A 28 3.70 14.35 -11.48
C LEU A 28 3.39 15.21 -10.23
N SER A 29 2.13 15.56 -9.98
CA SER A 29 1.80 16.64 -9.02
C SER A 29 1.44 16.20 -7.59
N VAL A 30 1.54 14.92 -7.23
CA VAL A 30 1.09 14.45 -5.89
C VAL A 30 2.17 14.55 -4.79
N LEU A 31 3.42 14.90 -5.11
CA LEU A 31 4.46 15.17 -4.09
C LEU A 31 5.19 16.51 -4.23
N LEU A 32 4.83 17.33 -5.23
CA LEU A 32 5.40 18.67 -5.42
C LEU A 32 4.38 19.81 -5.25
N CYS A 33 3.11 19.49 -5.08
CA CYS A 33 2.06 20.49 -4.89
C CYS A 33 1.71 20.66 -3.41
N TRP A 34 2.70 20.97 -2.56
CA TRP A 34 2.50 21.68 -1.27
C TRP A 34 3.75 22.45 -0.77
N CYS A 35 4.88 22.44 -1.50
CA CYS A 35 6.05 23.29 -1.16
C CYS A 35 6.48 24.29 -2.25
N LEU A 36 5.81 24.34 -3.42
CA LEU A 36 6.09 25.33 -4.47
C LEU A 36 4.80 25.93 -5.04
N ALA A 37 3.96 26.52 -4.19
CA ALA A 37 2.85 27.37 -4.62
C ALA A 37 2.37 28.32 -3.51
N VAL A 38 3.22 29.25 -3.08
CA VAL A 38 2.74 30.55 -2.54
C VAL A 38 3.38 31.68 -3.34
N ARG A 39 3.01 31.72 -4.62
CA ARG A 39 2.72 32.98 -5.32
C ARG A 39 1.31 32.85 -5.85
N GLY A 40 0.35 32.89 -4.93
CA GLY A 40 -1.07 32.95 -5.25
C GLY A 40 -1.50 34.41 -5.33
N GLU A 41 -1.96 34.84 -6.50
CA GLU A 41 -2.98 35.87 -6.58
C GLU A 41 -4.35 35.22 -6.29
N GLY A 42 -5.03 35.72 -5.25
CA GLY A 42 -6.45 35.47 -4.93
C GLY A 42 -6.78 34.08 -4.38
N LEU A 43 -7.37 33.88 -3.19
CA LEU A 43 -8.36 34.65 -2.44
C LEU A 43 -8.03 34.51 -0.94
N TRP A 44 -7.70 35.62 -0.28
CA TRP A 44 -7.50 35.67 1.17
C TRP A 44 -8.63 36.50 1.76
N GLU A 45 -9.29 35.98 2.79
CA GLU A 45 -10.09 36.82 3.68
C GLU A 45 -9.16 37.90 4.26
N ALA A 46 -9.59 39.16 4.18
CA ALA A 46 -8.78 40.30 4.56
C ALA A 46 -8.46 40.26 6.06
N GLY A 47 -7.23 39.92 6.43
CA GLY A 47 -6.79 40.05 7.83
C GLY A 47 -5.47 39.39 8.22
N GLU A 48 -4.98 38.38 7.50
CA GLU A 48 -3.75 37.67 7.91
C GLU A 48 -2.57 38.03 6.99
N ASP A 49 -1.51 38.56 7.61
CA ASP A 49 -0.25 38.90 6.93
C ASP A 49 0.46 37.61 6.46
N PRO A 50 0.64 37.40 5.14
CA PRO A 50 1.34 36.23 4.58
C PRO A 50 2.82 36.14 5.02
N SER A 51 3.36 37.16 5.68
CA SER A 51 4.75 37.18 6.16
C SER A 51 5.00 36.33 7.42
N VAL A 52 3.95 35.77 8.05
CA VAL A 52 4.02 35.13 9.38
C VAL A 52 4.35 33.63 9.35
N LEU A 53 4.25 32.94 8.21
CA LEU A 53 4.64 31.54 8.07
C LEU A 53 5.93 31.40 7.26
N ARG A 54 7.08 31.63 7.90
CA ARG A 54 8.37 31.17 7.36
C ARG A 54 8.56 29.72 7.78
N ALA A 55 8.62 28.81 6.81
CA ALA A 55 9.09 27.45 7.08
C ALA A 55 10.54 27.55 7.57
N GLU A 56 10.80 27.09 8.79
CA GLU A 56 12.15 26.93 9.30
C GLU A 56 12.74 25.64 8.71
N GLU A 57 14.02 25.68 8.34
CA GLU A 57 14.73 24.48 7.89
C GLU A 57 14.78 23.46 9.02
N SER A 58 14.40 22.21 8.70
CA SER A 58 14.48 21.11 9.65
C SER A 58 15.95 20.86 10.02
N PRO A 59 16.29 20.73 11.32
CA PRO A 59 17.65 20.37 11.74
C PRO A 59 18.06 18.95 11.29
N TYR A 60 17.11 18.17 10.76
CA TYR A 60 17.32 16.83 10.22
C TYR A 60 17.21 16.77 8.69
N GLY A 61 17.22 17.92 8.01
CA GLY A 61 17.09 18.00 6.57
C GLY A 61 15.77 17.43 6.06
N SER A 62 15.84 16.70 4.95
CA SER A 62 14.69 16.16 4.21
C SER A 62 14.18 14.80 4.71
N LEU A 63 14.71 14.29 5.82
CA LEU A 63 14.38 12.95 6.34
C LEU A 63 12.89 12.78 6.61
N TRP A 64 12.26 11.84 5.90
CA TRP A 64 10.85 11.48 6.10
C TRP A 64 10.59 9.99 5.86
N PRO A 65 9.90 9.28 6.77
CA PRO A 65 9.64 9.66 8.16
C PRO A 65 10.94 9.89 8.95
N LEU A 66 10.90 10.76 9.97
CA LEU A 66 12.06 11.03 10.83
C LEU A 66 12.47 9.75 11.59
N PRO A 67 13.74 9.29 11.46
CA PRO A 67 14.22 8.13 12.19
C PRO A 67 14.18 8.32 13.71
N ARG A 68 14.07 7.21 14.45
CA ARG A 68 13.98 7.24 15.92
C ARG A 68 15.16 7.91 16.62
N SER A 69 16.37 7.79 16.06
CA SER A 69 17.58 8.44 16.55
C SER A 69 18.44 8.87 15.37
N VAL A 70 18.77 10.16 15.32
CA VAL A 70 19.65 10.77 14.32
C VAL A 70 20.73 11.58 15.03
N GLN A 71 21.99 11.33 14.72
CA GLN A 71 23.12 12.15 15.15
C GLN A 71 23.89 12.53 13.90
N SER A 72 23.95 13.83 13.59
CA SER A 72 24.63 14.33 12.40
C SER A 72 25.66 15.39 12.77
N SER A 73 26.70 15.51 11.95
CA SER A 73 27.76 16.53 12.06
C SER A 73 27.65 17.53 10.91
N ALA A 74 28.25 18.72 11.08
CA ALA A 74 28.40 19.69 10.00
C ALA A 74 29.48 19.28 8.97
N GLU A 75 30.34 18.31 9.33
CA GLU A 75 31.30 17.73 8.39
C GLU A 75 30.55 16.91 7.32
N CYS A 76 31.03 16.99 6.07
CA CYS A 76 30.42 16.28 4.95
C CYS A 76 31.46 15.59 4.06
N LEU A 77 30.96 14.63 3.29
CA LEU A 77 31.66 13.88 2.26
C LEU A 77 31.00 14.18 0.91
N PHE A 78 31.76 14.09 -0.17
CA PHE A 78 31.18 14.11 -1.51
C PHE A 78 30.97 12.69 -2.05
N LEU A 79 30.02 12.55 -2.98
CA LEU A 79 29.77 11.32 -3.72
C LEU A 79 29.90 11.61 -5.21
N SER A 80 30.51 10.69 -5.96
CA SER A 80 30.55 10.77 -7.42
C SER A 80 29.77 9.59 -8.03
N PRO A 81 28.89 9.83 -9.02
CA PRO A 81 28.20 8.76 -9.74
C PRO A 81 29.17 7.74 -10.35
N ASP A 82 30.37 8.17 -10.76
CA ASP A 82 31.33 7.31 -11.47
C ASP A 82 32.11 6.36 -10.55
N SER A 83 32.22 6.68 -9.26
CA SER A 83 33.01 5.92 -8.27
C SER A 83 32.17 5.26 -7.19
N PHE A 84 31.00 5.83 -6.87
CA PHE A 84 30.15 5.34 -5.80
C PHE A 84 29.45 4.02 -6.18
N SER A 85 29.39 3.08 -5.24
CA SER A 85 28.66 1.82 -5.42
C SER A 85 27.94 1.39 -4.15
N ILE A 86 26.77 0.75 -4.33
CA ILE A 86 26.05 0.06 -3.25
C ILE A 86 26.39 -1.42 -3.36
N VAL A 87 26.92 -2.00 -2.29
CA VAL A 87 27.47 -3.37 -2.30
C VAL A 87 27.05 -4.16 -1.06
N HIS A 88 27.10 -5.48 -1.14
CA HIS A 88 27.02 -6.33 0.05
C HIS A 88 28.27 -6.13 0.90
N GLY A 89 28.08 -5.84 2.19
CA GLY A 89 29.18 -5.69 3.13
C GLY A 89 29.78 -7.04 3.53
N SER A 90 31.04 -7.00 3.98
CA SER A 90 31.75 -8.19 4.46
C SER A 90 31.02 -8.80 5.67
N GLY A 91 30.77 -10.11 5.63
CA GLY A 91 30.06 -10.82 6.70
C GLY A 91 28.53 -10.76 6.62
N SER A 92 27.95 -10.15 5.58
CA SER A 92 26.52 -10.21 5.32
C SER A 92 26.07 -11.66 5.05
N THR A 93 24.92 -12.04 5.60
CA THR A 93 24.27 -13.33 5.32
C THR A 93 23.50 -13.33 4.00
N ALA A 94 23.24 -12.16 3.43
CA ALA A 94 22.75 -12.01 2.06
C ALA A 94 23.92 -11.65 1.14
N GLY A 95 23.89 -12.15 -0.09
CA GLY A 95 24.90 -11.87 -1.11
C GLY A 95 24.28 -11.68 -2.49
N PRO A 96 25.07 -11.80 -3.58
CA PRO A 96 24.62 -11.52 -4.95
C PRO A 96 23.44 -12.36 -5.46
N SER A 97 23.15 -13.50 -4.82
CA SER A 97 21.96 -14.31 -5.13
C SER A 97 20.65 -13.68 -4.63
N CYS A 98 20.73 -12.65 -3.78
CA CYS A 98 19.58 -11.96 -3.22
C CYS A 98 19.02 -10.92 -4.19
N VAL A 99 18.18 -11.37 -5.13
CA VAL A 99 17.56 -10.53 -6.17
C VAL A 99 16.85 -9.29 -5.60
N LEU A 100 16.23 -9.41 -4.42
CA LEU A 100 15.57 -8.29 -3.76
C LEU A 100 16.53 -7.14 -3.44
N LEU A 101 17.71 -7.45 -2.90
CA LEU A 101 18.71 -6.44 -2.57
C LEU A 101 19.41 -5.92 -3.83
N GLU A 102 19.72 -6.78 -4.79
CA GLU A 102 20.31 -6.35 -6.07
C GLU A 102 19.41 -5.35 -6.82
N ASP A 103 18.11 -5.63 -6.88
CA ASP A 103 17.14 -4.71 -7.46
C ASP A 103 17.07 -3.39 -6.67
N ALA A 104 17.09 -3.48 -5.34
CA ALA A 104 17.10 -2.30 -4.48
C ALA A 104 18.35 -1.44 -4.67
N PHE A 105 19.53 -2.05 -4.75
CA PHE A 105 20.79 -1.33 -4.94
C PHE A 105 20.78 -0.56 -6.26
N ARG A 106 20.39 -1.22 -7.35
CA ARG A 106 20.24 -0.56 -8.66
C ARG A 106 19.24 0.58 -8.61
N ARG A 107 18.05 0.34 -8.04
CA ARG A 107 16.98 1.33 -7.99
C ARG A 107 17.36 2.55 -7.14
N TYR A 108 17.98 2.36 -5.97
CA TYR A 108 18.43 3.46 -5.12
C TYR A 108 19.59 4.23 -5.72
N TYR A 109 20.50 3.56 -6.44
CA TYR A 109 21.51 4.27 -7.22
C TYR A 109 20.86 5.21 -8.25
N GLU A 110 19.85 4.74 -8.98
CA GLU A 110 19.09 5.59 -9.92
C GLU A 110 18.32 6.72 -9.24
N TYR A 111 17.78 6.52 -8.04
CA TYR A 111 17.14 7.63 -7.31
C TYR A 111 18.12 8.72 -6.89
N ILE A 112 19.33 8.32 -6.47
CA ILE A 112 20.37 9.26 -6.03
C ILE A 112 20.93 10.04 -7.23
N PHE A 113 21.21 9.37 -8.36
CA PHE A 113 21.98 9.98 -9.46
C PHE A 113 21.22 10.19 -10.77
N GLY A 114 20.10 9.49 -10.99
CA GLY A 114 19.45 9.36 -12.31
C GLY A 114 18.86 10.65 -12.89
N TYR A 115 18.55 11.64 -12.04
CA TYR A 115 18.03 12.94 -12.47
C TYR A 115 19.12 14.00 -12.71
N SER A 116 20.40 13.66 -12.53
CA SER A 116 21.49 14.62 -12.62
C SER A 116 21.83 14.98 -14.07
N LYS A 117 21.75 16.27 -14.40
CA LYS A 117 22.38 16.81 -15.61
C LYS A 117 23.88 16.82 -15.36
N ARG A 118 24.61 15.85 -15.93
CA ARG A 118 26.08 15.75 -15.87
C ARG A 118 26.71 17.13 -16.13
N LYS A 119 27.19 17.78 -15.08
CA LYS A 119 28.06 18.95 -15.17
C LYS A 119 29.44 18.49 -14.73
N ASN A 120 30.47 18.87 -15.47
CA ASN A 120 31.86 18.72 -15.01
C ASN A 120 32.07 19.72 -13.88
N VAL A 121 31.71 19.34 -12.66
CA VAL A 121 31.90 20.16 -11.47
C VAL A 121 33.33 19.95 -10.97
N PRO A 122 34.16 21.00 -10.85
CA PRO A 122 35.49 20.87 -10.28
C PRO A 122 35.38 20.45 -8.80
N ILE A 123 35.90 19.28 -8.47
CA ILE A 123 35.88 18.71 -7.11
C ILE A 123 37.00 19.38 -6.29
N ASN A 124 36.66 19.96 -5.14
CA ASN A 124 37.65 20.39 -4.17
C ASN A 124 38.24 19.14 -3.47
N LYS A 125 39.55 18.91 -3.67
CA LYS A 125 40.28 17.73 -3.15
C LYS A 125 40.39 17.67 -1.62
N GLU A 126 39.94 18.70 -0.90
CA GLU A 126 39.97 18.74 0.57
C GLU A 126 38.79 18.02 1.23
N LEU A 127 37.68 17.80 0.52
CA LEU A 127 36.57 16.99 1.04
C LEU A 127 36.85 15.50 0.85
N GLY A 128 36.50 14.68 1.85
CA GLY A 128 36.58 13.23 1.73
C GLY A 128 35.54 12.68 0.75
N GLU A 129 35.86 11.58 0.07
CA GLU A 129 34.97 10.89 -0.86
C GLU A 129 34.33 9.68 -0.21
N LEU A 130 33.00 9.55 -0.32
CA LEU A 130 32.29 8.32 0.01
C LEU A 130 32.23 7.43 -1.24
N LEU A 131 32.91 6.29 -1.20
CA LEU A 131 33.04 5.38 -2.34
C LEU A 131 32.01 4.25 -2.30
N GLN A 132 31.55 3.86 -1.12
CA GLN A 132 30.69 2.69 -0.97
C GLN A 132 29.62 2.87 0.10
N LEU A 133 28.44 2.31 -0.17
CA LEU A 133 27.49 1.91 0.86
C LEU A 133 27.50 0.39 0.99
N GLN A 134 27.99 -0.10 2.12
CA GLN A 134 28.05 -1.53 2.45
C GLN A 134 26.80 -1.96 3.21
N VAL A 135 25.99 -2.82 2.61
CA VAL A 135 24.75 -3.35 3.20
C VAL A 135 25.02 -4.70 3.83
N ILE A 136 24.79 -4.81 5.14
CA ILE A 136 25.07 -6.01 5.96
C ILE A 136 23.78 -6.54 6.56
N ILE A 137 23.37 -7.75 6.16
CA ILE A 137 22.30 -8.50 6.82
C ILE A 137 22.92 -9.45 7.85
N THR A 138 22.43 -9.40 9.10
CA THR A 138 23.06 -10.14 10.21
C THR A 138 22.36 -11.45 10.55
N SER A 139 21.05 -11.56 10.33
CA SER A 139 20.31 -12.81 10.59
C SER A 139 20.64 -13.87 9.55
N ARG A 140 20.79 -15.13 9.97
CA ARG A 140 20.88 -16.27 9.05
C ARG A 140 19.60 -16.46 8.26
N ASP A 141 18.46 -16.15 8.88
CA ASP A 141 17.17 -16.09 8.22
C ASP A 141 16.95 -14.69 7.67
N ASN A 142 17.63 -14.40 6.56
CA ASN A 142 17.68 -13.07 5.96
C ASN A 142 16.36 -12.66 5.27
N ASP A 143 15.43 -13.59 5.06
CA ASP A 143 14.12 -13.40 4.40
C ASP A 143 14.16 -12.94 2.93
N CYS A 144 15.31 -13.00 2.25
CA CYS A 144 15.44 -12.49 0.87
C CYS A 144 14.47 -13.15 -0.14
N HIS A 145 14.16 -14.44 0.06
CA HIS A 145 13.27 -15.21 -0.81
C HIS A 145 11.85 -15.39 -0.23
N LYS A 146 11.52 -14.66 0.85
CA LYS A 146 10.21 -14.75 1.50
C LYS A 146 9.35 -13.53 1.19
N TYR A 147 8.08 -13.62 1.57
CA TYR A 147 7.17 -12.49 1.63
C TYR A 147 7.26 -11.81 3.01
N PRO A 148 7.12 -10.48 3.08
CA PRO A 148 7.05 -9.78 4.36
C PRO A 148 5.81 -10.22 5.15
N SER A 149 5.85 -10.08 6.46
CA SER A 149 4.76 -10.41 7.37
C SER A 149 4.63 -9.37 8.48
N ILE A 150 3.58 -9.46 9.30
CA ILE A 150 3.37 -8.54 10.42
C ILE A 150 4.52 -8.56 11.46
N SER A 151 5.29 -9.65 11.50
CA SER A 151 6.43 -9.82 12.41
C SER A 151 7.79 -9.61 11.73
N SER A 152 7.81 -9.13 10.49
CA SER A 152 9.07 -8.83 9.78
C SER A 152 9.85 -7.73 10.50
N ASP A 153 11.16 -7.95 10.67
CA ASP A 153 12.05 -7.00 11.33
C ASP A 153 12.49 -5.91 10.34
N GLU A 154 11.94 -4.71 10.52
CA GLU A 154 12.23 -3.53 9.72
C GLU A 154 13.26 -2.60 10.37
N SER A 155 13.96 -3.04 11.43
CA SER A 155 14.97 -2.24 12.11
C SER A 155 16.29 -2.19 11.33
N TYR A 156 16.98 -1.05 11.42
CA TYR A 156 18.29 -0.87 10.81
C TYR A 156 19.13 0.16 11.55
N LYS A 157 20.44 0.11 11.30
CA LYS A 157 21.43 1.11 11.71
C LYS A 157 22.18 1.58 10.47
N LEU A 158 22.31 2.88 10.31
CA LEU A 158 23.06 3.49 9.22
C LEU A 158 24.17 4.36 9.80
N ASN A 159 25.40 4.13 9.36
CA ASN A 159 26.56 4.88 9.79
C ASN A 159 27.32 5.38 8.56
N VAL A 160 27.35 6.70 8.39
CA VAL A 160 28.09 7.39 7.33
C VAL A 160 29.36 7.96 7.96
N ASN A 161 30.47 7.22 7.86
CA ASN A 161 31.75 7.63 8.39
C ASN A 161 32.93 7.30 7.46
N GLY A 162 33.55 8.32 6.88
CA GLY A 162 34.71 8.16 6.01
C GLY A 162 34.34 7.58 4.64
N SER A 163 35.23 6.79 4.04
CA SER A 163 35.10 6.37 2.64
C SER A 163 34.11 5.24 2.36
N ALA A 164 33.58 4.58 3.40
CA ALA A 164 32.57 3.54 3.26
C ALA A 164 31.49 3.68 4.35
N ALA A 165 30.26 3.95 3.93
CA ALA A 165 29.09 3.95 4.79
C ALA A 165 28.63 2.50 5.04
N VAL A 166 28.06 2.24 6.20
CA VAL A 166 27.57 0.91 6.59
C VAL A 166 26.10 0.99 6.94
N LEU A 167 25.29 0.21 6.22
CA LEU A 167 23.89 -0.05 6.54
C LEU A 167 23.76 -1.47 7.08
N GLN A 168 23.44 -1.61 8.36
CA GLN A 168 23.26 -2.90 9.01
C GLN A 168 21.79 -3.12 9.36
N ALA A 169 21.25 -4.29 9.01
CA ALA A 169 19.90 -4.70 9.38
C ALA A 169 19.85 -6.18 9.77
N SER A 170 18.86 -6.55 10.59
CA SER A 170 18.62 -7.95 10.97
C SER A 170 18.16 -8.77 9.77
N GLN A 171 17.18 -8.26 9.02
CA GLN A 171 16.57 -8.86 7.83
C GLN A 171 16.59 -7.89 6.64
N VAL A 172 16.32 -8.40 5.43
CA VAL A 172 16.28 -7.56 4.21
C VAL A 172 15.29 -6.39 4.29
N TRP A 173 14.22 -6.51 5.10
CA TRP A 173 13.18 -5.49 5.23
C TRP A 173 13.74 -4.20 5.84
N GLY A 174 14.54 -4.31 6.91
CA GLY A 174 15.23 -3.17 7.51
C GLY A 174 16.23 -2.52 6.56
N ALA A 175 16.95 -3.32 5.75
CA ALA A 175 17.86 -2.78 4.74
C ALA A 175 17.14 -1.96 3.68
N LEU A 176 15.94 -2.37 3.22
CA LEU A 176 15.13 -1.55 2.32
C LEU A 176 14.77 -0.19 2.94
N ARG A 177 14.43 -0.14 4.24
CA ARG A 177 14.13 1.13 4.94
C ARG A 177 15.37 2.00 5.13
N GLY A 178 16.52 1.39 5.36
CA GLY A 178 17.79 2.09 5.49
C GLY A 178 18.31 2.64 4.17
N LEU A 179 18.09 1.94 3.05
CA LEU A 179 18.42 2.45 1.72
C LEU A 179 17.61 3.70 1.38
N GLU A 180 16.31 3.71 1.69
CA GLU A 180 15.47 4.90 1.56
C GLU A 180 16.03 6.08 2.35
N THR A 181 16.36 5.84 3.62
CA THR A 181 16.89 6.86 4.51
C THR A 181 18.24 7.36 4.03
N PHE A 182 19.11 6.48 3.52
CA PHE A 182 20.38 6.87 2.92
C PHE A 182 20.17 7.77 1.70
N SER A 183 19.22 7.46 0.81
CA SER A 183 18.96 8.32 -0.35
C SER A 183 18.48 9.72 0.02
N GLN A 184 17.75 9.86 1.13
CA GLN A 184 17.28 11.15 1.63
C GLN A 184 18.41 11.99 2.25
N LEU A 185 19.49 11.36 2.72
CA LEU A 185 20.66 12.06 3.25
C LEU A 185 21.56 12.65 2.17
N VAL A 186 21.45 12.17 0.92
CA VAL A 186 22.25 12.68 -0.19
C VAL A 186 21.60 13.93 -0.75
N GLU A 187 22.31 15.05 -0.65
CA GLU A 187 21.87 16.33 -1.16
C GLU A 187 22.74 16.75 -2.35
N GLN A 188 22.15 17.50 -3.27
CA GLN A 188 22.87 18.12 -4.37
C GLN A 188 23.01 19.61 -4.09
N ASP A 189 24.24 20.12 -4.08
CA ASP A 189 24.49 21.55 -3.90
C ASP A 189 24.19 22.38 -5.17
N ASP A 190 24.28 23.70 -5.05
CA ASP A 190 24.01 24.65 -6.16
C ASP A 190 24.88 24.43 -7.40
N ILE A 191 26.09 23.88 -7.22
CA ILE A 191 27.02 23.60 -8.33
C ILE A 191 26.78 22.22 -8.95
N GLY A 192 25.94 21.39 -8.33
CA GLY A 192 25.55 20.06 -8.82
C GLY A 192 26.36 18.90 -8.20
N LEU A 193 27.17 19.16 -7.18
CA LEU A 193 27.95 18.15 -6.46
C LEU A 193 27.08 17.46 -5.41
N PHE A 194 27.13 16.13 -5.37
CA PHE A 194 26.44 15.33 -4.36
C PHE A 194 27.24 15.32 -3.06
N ARG A 195 26.56 15.60 -1.95
CA ARG A 195 27.14 15.65 -0.61
C ARG A 195 26.31 14.87 0.38
N ILE A 196 26.95 14.40 1.44
CA ILE A 196 26.31 13.73 2.57
C ILE A 196 27.05 14.06 3.86
N ASN A 197 26.32 14.36 4.92
CA ASN A 197 26.91 14.65 6.23
C ASN A 197 27.30 13.37 6.97
N TYR A 198 28.34 13.45 7.80
CA TYR A 198 28.62 12.36 8.75
C TYR A 198 27.40 12.16 9.65
N THR A 199 26.83 10.96 9.62
CA THR A 199 25.52 10.70 10.21
C THR A 199 25.46 9.29 10.78
N GLN A 200 24.97 9.18 12.01
CA GLN A 200 24.63 7.93 12.67
C GLN A 200 23.13 7.87 12.93
N ILE A 201 22.48 6.83 12.42
CA ILE A 201 21.05 6.59 12.56
C ILE A 201 20.83 5.20 13.14
N SER A 202 19.89 5.10 14.08
CA SER A 202 19.31 3.85 14.53
C SER A 202 17.80 3.98 14.48
N ASP A 203 17.14 3.09 13.76
CA ASP A 203 15.73 3.26 13.44
C ASP A 203 14.95 1.95 13.46
N THR A 204 13.67 2.08 13.77
CA THR A 204 12.70 0.99 13.83
C THR A 204 11.29 1.58 13.84
N PRO A 205 10.32 0.99 13.13
CA PRO A 205 8.97 1.53 13.10
C PRO A 205 8.29 1.42 14.46
N ARG A 206 7.48 2.43 14.82
CA ARG A 206 6.63 2.38 16.01
C ARG A 206 5.53 1.31 15.90
N PHE A 207 4.98 1.13 14.71
CA PHE A 207 3.90 0.19 14.42
C PHE A 207 4.22 -0.66 13.20
N ALA A 208 3.90 -1.96 13.28
CA ALA A 208 4.21 -2.94 12.24
C ALA A 208 3.20 -2.96 11.08
N HIS A 209 1.99 -2.41 11.24
CA HIS A 209 1.00 -2.26 10.17
C HIS A 209 0.91 -0.79 9.76
N ARG A 210 1.36 -0.45 8.56
CA ARG A 210 1.31 0.92 7.99
C ARG A 210 0.72 0.82 6.59
N GLY A 211 -0.61 0.96 6.52
CA GLY A 211 -1.41 0.61 5.36
C GLY A 211 -1.86 1.79 4.50
N ILE A 212 -1.95 1.55 3.19
CA ILE A 212 -2.73 2.37 2.25
C ILE A 212 -3.80 1.47 1.64
N LEU A 213 -5.05 1.93 1.66
CA LEU A 213 -6.17 1.29 0.96
C LEU A 213 -6.29 1.93 -0.42
N LEU A 214 -6.29 1.10 -1.48
CA LEU A 214 -6.77 1.53 -2.80
C LEU A 214 -8.00 0.71 -3.18
N ASP A 215 -9.07 1.44 -3.48
CA ASP A 215 -10.30 0.93 -4.05
C ASP A 215 -10.16 0.92 -5.58
N THR A 216 -10.19 -0.28 -6.14
CA THR A 216 -10.12 -0.49 -7.59
C THR A 216 -11.42 -0.98 -8.20
N SER A 217 -12.52 -0.97 -7.42
CA SER A 217 -13.84 -1.34 -7.90
C SER A 217 -14.65 -0.12 -8.31
N ARG A 218 -14.73 0.90 -7.45
CA ARG A 218 -15.48 2.14 -7.74
C ARG A 218 -14.97 2.82 -8.99
N HIS A 219 -13.66 2.74 -9.22
CA HIS A 219 -13.01 3.02 -10.49
C HIS A 219 -11.88 2.03 -10.71
N TYR A 220 -11.75 1.52 -11.93
CA TYR A 220 -10.59 0.71 -12.30
C TYR A 220 -9.32 1.57 -12.30
N LEU A 221 -8.27 1.10 -11.64
CA LEU A 221 -6.95 1.71 -11.69
C LEU A 221 -6.03 0.91 -12.62
N PRO A 222 -5.41 1.54 -13.65
CA PRO A 222 -4.43 0.86 -14.47
C PRO A 222 -3.28 0.29 -13.63
N LEU A 223 -2.77 -0.88 -14.03
CA LEU A 223 -1.67 -1.57 -13.32
C LEU A 223 -0.49 -0.64 -13.03
N LYS A 224 -0.10 0.19 -14.00
CA LYS A 224 0.98 1.18 -13.83
C LYS A 224 0.74 2.12 -12.64
N THR A 225 -0.49 2.56 -12.42
CA THR A 225 -0.86 3.44 -11.30
C THR A 225 -0.69 2.73 -9.96
N ILE A 226 -1.05 1.44 -9.88
CA ILE A 226 -0.84 0.63 -8.67
C ILE A 226 0.65 0.48 -8.38
N LEU A 227 1.47 0.16 -9.39
CA LEU A 227 2.92 0.03 -9.22
C LEU A 227 3.59 1.35 -8.78
N LEU A 228 3.15 2.49 -9.32
CA LEU A 228 3.62 3.81 -8.88
C LEU A 228 3.22 4.13 -7.43
N ASN A 229 2.04 3.69 -6.99
CA ASN A 229 1.66 3.81 -5.59
C ASN A 229 2.55 2.96 -4.68
N LEU A 230 2.93 1.75 -5.10
CA LEU A 230 3.87 0.91 -4.34
C LEU A 230 5.26 1.55 -4.23
N ASP A 231 5.73 2.25 -5.26
CA ASP A 231 6.96 3.06 -5.17
C ASP A 231 6.79 4.17 -4.11
N ALA A 232 5.72 4.96 -4.20
CA ALA A 232 5.45 6.04 -3.25
C ALA A 232 5.31 5.52 -1.81
N MET A 233 4.69 4.37 -1.62
CA MET A 233 4.61 3.68 -0.33
C MET A 233 6.00 3.32 0.20
N ALA A 234 6.90 2.81 -0.65
CA ALA A 234 8.27 2.47 -0.26
C ALA A 234 9.04 3.72 0.23
N PHE A 235 8.93 4.84 -0.50
CA PHE A 235 9.55 6.11 -0.09
C PHE A 235 9.06 6.59 1.27
N ASN A 236 7.78 6.39 1.55
CA ASN A 236 7.15 6.75 2.82
C ASN A 236 7.24 5.66 3.90
N LYS A 237 8.02 4.60 3.66
CA LYS A 237 8.16 3.43 4.55
C LYS A 237 6.81 2.78 4.93
N MET A 238 5.78 2.91 4.10
CA MET A 238 4.53 2.15 4.22
C MET A 238 4.77 0.69 3.82
N ASN A 239 4.07 -0.25 4.47
CA ASN A 239 4.39 -1.69 4.32
C ASN A 239 3.17 -2.60 4.12
N VAL A 240 1.95 -2.05 4.07
CA VAL A 240 0.75 -2.81 3.74
C VAL A 240 0.01 -2.10 2.60
N PHE A 241 -0.12 -2.78 1.48
CA PHE A 241 -1.04 -2.41 0.41
C PHE A 241 -2.34 -3.17 0.66
N HIS A 242 -3.35 -2.45 1.17
CA HIS A 242 -4.70 -2.96 1.34
C HIS A 242 -5.43 -2.77 0.01
N TRP A 243 -5.66 -3.87 -0.70
CA TRP A 243 -6.25 -3.84 -2.02
C TRP A 243 -7.73 -4.20 -1.95
N HIS A 244 -8.56 -3.16 -1.86
CA HIS A 244 -10.00 -3.25 -1.99
C HIS A 244 -10.35 -3.45 -3.47
N ILE A 245 -10.36 -4.72 -3.88
CA ILE A 245 -10.25 -5.10 -5.29
C ILE A 245 -11.61 -5.21 -5.99
N VAL A 246 -12.70 -5.43 -5.25
CA VAL A 246 -14.07 -5.58 -5.75
C VAL A 246 -15.06 -4.89 -4.80
N ASP A 247 -16.20 -4.47 -5.33
CA ASP A 247 -17.30 -3.79 -4.62
C ASP A 247 -18.57 -3.87 -5.49
N ASP A 248 -19.64 -3.13 -5.16
CA ASP A 248 -20.90 -3.07 -5.89
C ASP A 248 -20.72 -2.71 -7.37
N GLN A 249 -19.86 -1.74 -7.67
CA GLN A 249 -19.81 -1.13 -9.00
C GLN A 249 -19.03 -1.96 -10.02
N SER A 250 -18.00 -2.72 -9.60
CA SER A 250 -17.30 -3.62 -10.51
C SER A 250 -16.54 -4.76 -9.83
N PHE A 251 -16.40 -5.86 -10.58
CA PHE A 251 -15.61 -7.03 -10.23
C PHE A 251 -14.41 -7.18 -11.19
N PRO A 252 -13.32 -6.41 -11.03
CA PRO A 252 -12.17 -6.47 -11.93
C PRO A 252 -11.26 -7.69 -11.68
N TYR A 253 -11.31 -8.34 -10.52
CA TYR A 253 -10.46 -9.50 -10.21
C TYR A 253 -10.80 -10.70 -11.11
N GLU A 254 -9.84 -11.21 -11.88
CA GLU A 254 -10.01 -12.41 -12.69
C GLU A 254 -9.85 -13.68 -11.85
N SER A 255 -10.97 -14.24 -11.40
CA SER A 255 -10.97 -15.54 -10.74
C SER A 255 -10.75 -16.68 -11.75
N ILE A 256 -9.88 -17.63 -11.39
CA ILE A 256 -9.63 -18.83 -12.19
C ILE A 256 -10.77 -19.83 -12.04
N THR A 257 -11.26 -19.98 -10.81
CA THR A 257 -12.35 -20.89 -10.43
C THR A 257 -13.72 -20.37 -10.85
N PHE A 258 -13.92 -19.04 -10.82
CA PHE A 258 -15.17 -18.40 -11.23
C PHE A 258 -14.96 -17.31 -12.29
N PRO A 259 -14.64 -17.67 -13.55
CA PRO A 259 -14.32 -16.70 -14.61
C PRO A 259 -15.47 -15.74 -14.95
N ASP A 260 -16.71 -16.12 -14.65
CA ASP A 260 -17.88 -15.31 -14.95
C ASP A 260 -17.99 -14.07 -14.05
N LEU A 261 -17.33 -14.05 -12.88
CA LEU A 261 -17.29 -12.89 -11.97
C LEU A 261 -16.73 -11.65 -12.69
N SER A 262 -15.53 -11.75 -13.27
CA SER A 262 -14.96 -10.61 -14.02
C SER A 262 -15.59 -10.45 -15.40
N LYS A 263 -15.94 -11.54 -16.10
CA LYS A 263 -16.54 -11.44 -17.45
C LYS A 263 -17.86 -10.67 -17.47
N LYS A 264 -18.63 -10.72 -16.37
CA LYS A 264 -19.94 -10.08 -16.27
C LYS A 264 -19.99 -8.94 -15.26
N GLY A 265 -19.11 -8.93 -14.26
CA GLY A 265 -19.07 -7.91 -13.21
C GLY A 265 -18.04 -6.80 -13.44
N ALA A 266 -17.05 -6.94 -14.31
CA ALA A 266 -16.10 -5.86 -14.61
C ALA A 266 -16.73 -4.78 -15.50
N TYR A 267 -16.26 -3.52 -15.38
CA TYR A 267 -16.64 -2.45 -16.31
C TYR A 267 -16.39 -2.79 -17.77
N ASN A 268 -15.30 -3.52 -18.03
CA ASN A 268 -15.00 -4.07 -19.33
C ASN A 268 -14.20 -5.37 -19.17
N PRO A 269 -14.70 -6.50 -19.69
CA PRO A 269 -14.12 -7.82 -19.43
C PRO A 269 -12.77 -8.08 -20.12
N PHE A 270 -12.25 -7.12 -20.90
CA PHE A 270 -10.96 -7.25 -21.59
C PHE A 270 -9.92 -6.21 -21.18
N THR A 271 -10.36 -5.04 -20.72
CA THR A 271 -9.46 -3.88 -20.48
C THR A 271 -9.47 -3.39 -19.04
N HIS A 272 -10.52 -3.70 -18.28
CA HIS A 272 -10.72 -3.24 -16.89
C HIS A 272 -10.79 -4.45 -15.95
N ILE A 273 -9.82 -5.34 -16.11
CA ILE A 273 -9.65 -6.54 -15.27
C ILE A 273 -8.20 -6.63 -14.79
N TYR A 274 -8.01 -7.26 -13.64
CA TYR A 274 -6.71 -7.68 -13.14
C TYR A 274 -6.57 -9.17 -13.39
N THR A 275 -5.78 -9.52 -14.40
CA THR A 275 -5.51 -10.93 -14.71
C THR A 275 -4.69 -11.58 -13.61
N PHE A 276 -4.64 -12.91 -13.62
CA PHE A 276 -3.73 -13.65 -12.73
C PHE A 276 -2.26 -13.18 -12.82
N THR A 277 -1.81 -12.79 -14.01
CA THR A 277 -0.45 -12.29 -14.22
C THR A 277 -0.27 -10.90 -13.60
N ASP A 278 -1.27 -10.03 -13.73
CA ASP A 278 -1.24 -8.68 -13.14
C ASP A 278 -1.18 -8.75 -11.61
N VAL A 279 -2.03 -9.58 -11.01
CA VAL A 279 -2.04 -9.79 -9.55
C VAL A 279 -0.68 -10.31 -9.06
N ARG A 280 -0.09 -11.31 -9.75
CA ARG A 280 1.25 -11.80 -9.42
C ARG A 280 2.33 -10.72 -9.58
N LEU A 281 2.23 -9.88 -10.61
CA LEU A 281 3.17 -8.78 -10.80
C LEU A 281 3.08 -7.79 -9.63
N VAL A 282 1.88 -7.38 -9.22
CA VAL A 282 1.67 -6.49 -8.07
C VAL A 282 2.26 -7.09 -6.80
N ILE A 283 1.98 -8.36 -6.53
CA ILE A 283 2.48 -9.07 -5.35
C ILE A 283 4.00 -9.11 -5.31
N GLU A 284 4.67 -9.48 -6.41
CA GLU A 284 6.13 -9.54 -6.45
C GLU A 284 6.75 -8.14 -6.40
N TYR A 285 6.15 -7.17 -7.10
CA TYR A 285 6.63 -5.78 -7.09
C TYR A 285 6.56 -5.16 -5.69
N ALA A 286 5.48 -5.44 -4.94
CA ALA A 286 5.32 -5.09 -3.54
C ALA A 286 6.35 -5.80 -2.66
N ARG A 287 6.56 -7.11 -2.86
CA ARG A 287 7.55 -7.91 -2.11
C ARG A 287 8.95 -7.34 -2.22
N LEU A 288 9.38 -6.94 -3.43
CA LEU A 288 10.69 -6.32 -3.69
C LEU A 288 10.87 -4.96 -2.98
N ARG A 289 9.77 -4.36 -2.48
CA ARG A 289 9.74 -3.13 -1.67
C ARG A 289 9.44 -3.39 -0.19
N GLY A 290 9.34 -4.65 0.22
CA GLY A 290 8.94 -5.02 1.57
C GLY A 290 7.52 -4.58 1.91
N ILE A 291 6.61 -4.62 0.93
CA ILE A 291 5.20 -4.29 1.09
C ILE A 291 4.39 -5.58 1.01
N ARG A 292 3.50 -5.78 1.97
CA ARG A 292 2.52 -6.86 2.01
C ARG A 292 1.32 -6.47 1.15
N VAL A 293 0.75 -7.42 0.42
CA VAL A 293 -0.51 -7.20 -0.32
C VAL A 293 -1.63 -7.95 0.41
N VAL A 294 -2.51 -7.19 1.06
CA VAL A 294 -3.67 -7.73 1.79
C VAL A 294 -4.88 -7.52 0.90
N PRO A 295 -5.44 -8.59 0.29
CA PRO A 295 -6.64 -8.47 -0.51
C PRO A 295 -7.87 -8.28 0.37
N GLU A 296 -8.81 -7.49 -0.12
CA GLU A 296 -10.14 -7.39 0.43
C GLU A 296 -11.18 -7.85 -0.59
N PHE A 297 -12.04 -8.75 -0.13
CA PHE A 297 -13.21 -9.21 -0.86
C PHE A 297 -14.40 -9.00 0.07
N ASP A 298 -14.95 -7.79 0.01
CA ASP A 298 -15.98 -7.31 0.93
C ASP A 298 -17.28 -8.10 0.78
N SER A 299 -17.83 -8.53 1.91
CA SER A 299 -19.08 -9.28 1.99
C SER A 299 -19.66 -9.19 3.42
N PRO A 300 -20.98 -9.31 3.62
CA PRO A 300 -22.01 -9.60 2.61
C PRO A 300 -22.55 -8.37 1.88
N GLY A 301 -22.26 -7.15 2.37
CA GLY A 301 -22.51 -5.90 1.64
C GLY A 301 -21.59 -5.76 0.43
N HIS A 302 -21.68 -4.65 -0.30
CA HIS A 302 -20.71 -4.31 -1.35
C HIS A 302 -20.48 -5.40 -2.43
N THR A 303 -21.55 -6.09 -2.83
CA THR A 303 -21.48 -7.31 -3.66
C THR A 303 -22.35 -7.27 -4.91
N GLU A 304 -22.94 -6.14 -5.30
CA GLU A 304 -23.82 -6.06 -6.48
C GLU A 304 -23.15 -6.62 -7.75
N SER A 305 -21.90 -6.25 -8.03
CA SER A 305 -21.13 -6.76 -9.19
C SER A 305 -20.91 -8.27 -9.19
N TRP A 306 -20.91 -8.91 -8.01
CA TRP A 306 -20.67 -10.35 -7.86
C TRP A 306 -21.86 -11.15 -8.41
N GLY A 307 -23.08 -10.63 -8.20
CA GLY A 307 -24.32 -11.27 -8.65
C GLY A 307 -24.42 -11.40 -10.17
N ALA A 308 -23.75 -10.51 -10.93
CA ALA A 308 -23.69 -10.61 -12.38
C ALA A 308 -22.97 -11.89 -12.84
N GLY A 309 -21.92 -12.30 -12.11
CA GLY A 309 -21.11 -13.47 -12.43
C GLY A 309 -21.53 -14.76 -11.72
N GLN A 310 -22.23 -14.65 -10.59
CA GLN A 310 -22.68 -15.79 -9.78
C GLN A 310 -24.20 -15.73 -9.54
N PRO A 311 -25.01 -16.30 -10.44
CA PRO A 311 -26.46 -16.34 -10.29
C PRO A 311 -26.89 -17.02 -8.98
N GLY A 312 -27.85 -16.42 -8.28
CA GLY A 312 -28.37 -16.94 -7.02
C GLY A 312 -27.57 -16.60 -5.76
N LEU A 313 -26.43 -15.89 -5.90
CA LEU A 313 -25.62 -15.47 -4.74
C LEU A 313 -26.28 -14.35 -3.93
N LEU A 314 -26.84 -13.34 -4.61
CA LEU A 314 -27.40 -12.16 -3.96
C LEU A 314 -28.86 -12.38 -3.55
N THR A 315 -29.29 -11.68 -2.49
CA THR A 315 -30.67 -11.77 -2.02
C THR A 315 -31.60 -11.01 -2.97
N PRO A 316 -32.65 -11.65 -3.53
CA PRO A 316 -33.68 -10.92 -4.27
C PRO A 316 -34.53 -10.11 -3.30
N CYS A 317 -34.70 -8.82 -3.59
CA CYS A 317 -35.52 -7.93 -2.76
C CYS A 317 -36.99 -7.98 -3.18
N PHE A 318 -37.88 -7.68 -2.23
CA PHE A 318 -39.32 -7.64 -2.43
C PHE A 318 -39.88 -6.26 -2.16
N LYS A 319 -40.97 -5.92 -2.86
CA LYS A 319 -41.78 -4.73 -2.62
C LYS A 319 -43.22 -5.18 -2.37
N GLY A 320 -43.56 -5.40 -1.09
CA GLY A 320 -44.80 -6.10 -0.74
C GLY A 320 -44.63 -7.59 -0.99
N GLU A 321 -45.55 -8.21 -1.74
CA GLU A 321 -45.51 -9.64 -2.08
C GLU A 321 -44.79 -9.93 -3.41
N GLU A 322 -44.41 -8.89 -4.16
CA GLU A 322 -43.77 -9.02 -5.47
C GLU A 322 -42.27 -8.75 -5.41
N LEU A 323 -41.52 -9.38 -6.33
CA LEU A 323 -40.10 -9.11 -6.53
C LEU A 323 -39.90 -7.68 -7.03
N SER A 324 -38.95 -6.94 -6.44
CA SER A 324 -38.64 -5.57 -6.86
C SER A 324 -37.83 -5.51 -8.16
N GLY A 325 -37.21 -6.62 -8.57
CA GLY A 325 -36.22 -6.67 -9.65
C GLY A 325 -34.82 -6.18 -9.25
N THR A 326 -34.61 -5.87 -7.96
CA THR A 326 -33.31 -5.47 -7.41
C THR A 326 -32.76 -6.55 -6.48
N TYR A 327 -31.44 -6.51 -6.27
CA TYR A 327 -30.74 -7.40 -5.37
C TYR A 327 -30.13 -6.61 -4.22
N GLY A 328 -29.97 -7.26 -3.08
CA GLY A 328 -29.29 -6.70 -1.90
C GLY A 328 -28.03 -7.51 -1.56
N PRO A 329 -27.64 -7.54 -0.27
CA PRO A 329 -26.46 -8.28 0.18
C PRO A 329 -26.50 -9.76 -0.21
N VAL A 330 -25.33 -10.41 -0.16
CA VAL A 330 -25.18 -11.87 -0.30
C VAL A 330 -26.25 -12.59 0.54
N ASN A 331 -26.86 -13.62 -0.03
CA ASN A 331 -27.92 -14.36 0.64
C ASN A 331 -27.33 -15.39 1.63
N PRO A 332 -27.46 -15.18 2.95
CA PRO A 332 -26.79 -16.03 3.94
C PRO A 332 -27.57 -17.31 4.28
N ILE A 333 -28.76 -17.51 3.71
CA ILE A 333 -29.61 -18.68 4.06
C ILE A 333 -29.36 -19.89 3.14
N LEU A 334 -28.57 -19.72 2.08
CA LEU A 334 -28.35 -20.73 1.05
C LEU A 334 -27.02 -21.45 1.28
N ASN A 335 -27.03 -22.78 1.29
CA ASN A 335 -25.80 -23.58 1.38
C ASN A 335 -24.85 -23.33 0.19
N ASP A 336 -25.41 -23.03 -0.98
CA ASP A 336 -24.63 -22.73 -2.18
C ASP A 336 -23.80 -21.45 -2.03
N THR A 337 -24.26 -20.48 -1.22
CA THR A 337 -23.47 -19.29 -0.86
C THR A 337 -22.17 -19.71 -0.17
N TYR A 338 -22.25 -20.57 0.84
CA TYR A 338 -21.07 -21.02 1.58
C TYR A 338 -20.18 -21.95 0.75
N ASN A 339 -20.76 -22.77 -0.15
CA ASN A 339 -20.00 -23.57 -1.10
C ASN A 339 -19.21 -22.70 -2.10
N PHE A 340 -19.81 -21.59 -2.55
CA PHE A 340 -19.14 -20.58 -3.38
C PHE A 340 -18.02 -19.90 -2.60
N MET A 341 -18.32 -19.32 -1.43
CA MET A 341 -17.33 -18.60 -0.60
C MET A 341 -16.15 -19.50 -0.23
N SER A 342 -16.41 -20.75 0.15
CA SER A 342 -15.36 -21.73 0.48
C SER A 342 -14.41 -22.00 -0.69
N GLN A 343 -14.95 -22.18 -1.90
CA GLN A 343 -14.12 -22.36 -3.10
C GLN A 343 -13.39 -21.09 -3.50
N PHE A 344 -14.06 -19.95 -3.41
CA PHE A 344 -13.51 -18.64 -3.77
C PHE A 344 -12.35 -18.27 -2.85
N PHE A 345 -12.54 -18.28 -1.53
CA PHE A 345 -11.46 -17.97 -0.59
C PHE A 345 -10.34 -19.02 -0.58
N LYS A 346 -10.62 -20.27 -0.97
CA LYS A 346 -9.57 -21.27 -1.22
C LYS A 346 -8.68 -20.88 -2.40
N GLU A 347 -9.23 -20.26 -3.44
CA GLU A 347 -8.42 -19.65 -4.50
C GLU A 347 -7.63 -18.45 -3.97
N ILE A 348 -8.29 -17.49 -3.31
CA ILE A 348 -7.65 -16.28 -2.80
C ILE A 348 -6.47 -16.62 -1.89
N SER A 349 -6.61 -17.62 -1.01
CA SER A 349 -5.54 -18.09 -0.13
C SER A 349 -4.32 -18.69 -0.84
N LYS A 350 -4.47 -19.13 -2.10
CA LYS A 350 -3.36 -19.62 -2.93
C LYS A 350 -2.75 -18.52 -3.78
N VAL A 351 -3.55 -17.53 -4.19
CA VAL A 351 -3.12 -16.42 -5.04
C VAL A 351 -2.35 -15.39 -4.21
N PHE A 352 -2.89 -15.01 -3.05
CA PHE A 352 -2.30 -14.00 -2.18
C PHE A 352 -1.51 -14.66 -1.03
N PRO A 353 -0.20 -14.44 -0.94
CA PRO A 353 0.66 -15.12 0.04
C PRO A 353 0.62 -14.47 1.43
N ASP A 354 -0.04 -13.32 1.61
CA ASP A 354 -0.13 -12.68 2.91
C ASP A 354 -0.90 -13.57 3.91
N LYS A 355 -0.57 -13.47 5.19
CA LYS A 355 -1.26 -14.26 6.20
C LYS A 355 -2.70 -13.80 6.43
N TYR A 356 -3.06 -12.59 5.99
CA TYR A 356 -4.37 -11.99 6.23
C TYR A 356 -5.17 -11.80 4.94
N ILE A 357 -6.48 -11.98 5.06
CA ILE A 357 -7.49 -11.55 4.08
C ILE A 357 -8.43 -10.62 4.85
N HIS A 358 -8.78 -9.48 4.25
CA HIS A 358 -9.82 -8.61 4.78
C HIS A 358 -11.17 -9.05 4.19
N LEU A 359 -12.16 -9.29 5.04
CA LEU A 359 -13.49 -9.74 4.60
C LEU A 359 -14.49 -8.60 4.44
N GLY A 360 -14.06 -7.36 4.73
CA GLY A 360 -14.93 -6.18 4.79
C GLY A 360 -15.95 -6.33 5.92
N GLY A 361 -17.22 -6.37 5.54
CA GLY A 361 -18.35 -6.52 6.45
C GLY A 361 -18.89 -5.18 6.95
N ASP A 362 -18.64 -4.10 6.22
CA ASP A 362 -19.20 -2.79 6.51
C ASP A 362 -20.53 -2.54 5.78
N GLU A 363 -21.25 -1.55 6.29
CA GLU A 363 -22.45 -0.94 5.71
C GLU A 363 -23.55 -1.88 5.19
N VAL A 364 -23.70 -3.09 5.75
CA VAL A 364 -24.74 -4.04 5.33
C VAL A 364 -26.14 -3.44 5.52
N ASP A 365 -26.85 -3.19 4.41
CA ASP A 365 -28.24 -2.76 4.43
C ASP A 365 -29.20 -3.95 4.59
N PHE A 366 -29.82 -4.03 5.76
CA PHE A 366 -30.79 -5.08 6.08
C PHE A 366 -32.15 -4.92 5.39
N SER A 367 -32.41 -3.82 4.68
CA SER A 367 -33.72 -3.54 4.06
C SER A 367 -34.15 -4.66 3.10
N CYS A 368 -33.23 -5.15 2.28
CA CYS A 368 -33.51 -6.24 1.33
C CYS A 368 -33.76 -7.57 2.05
N TRP A 369 -32.93 -7.94 3.04
CA TRP A 369 -33.15 -9.13 3.86
C TRP A 369 -34.50 -9.08 4.60
N LYS A 370 -34.91 -7.91 5.09
CA LYS A 370 -36.23 -7.70 5.73
C LYS A 370 -37.40 -7.87 4.77
N SER A 371 -37.18 -7.54 3.50
CA SER A 371 -38.23 -7.69 2.48
C SER A 371 -38.43 -9.14 2.06
N ASN A 372 -37.40 -9.98 2.16
CA ASN A 372 -37.42 -11.33 1.59
C ASN A 372 -38.15 -12.34 2.50
N PRO A 373 -39.22 -13.01 2.04
CA PRO A 373 -39.99 -13.94 2.87
C PRO A 373 -39.19 -15.16 3.34
N ASP A 374 -38.29 -15.70 2.51
CA ASP A 374 -37.48 -16.86 2.86
C ASP A 374 -36.44 -16.52 3.93
N VAL A 375 -35.85 -15.32 3.84
CA VAL A 375 -34.95 -14.80 4.88
C VAL A 375 -35.71 -14.58 6.19
N CYS A 376 -36.90 -13.95 6.14
CA CYS A 376 -37.74 -13.77 7.33
C CYS A 376 -38.14 -15.11 7.98
N LYS A 377 -38.41 -16.14 7.18
CA LYS A 377 -38.68 -17.49 7.68
C LYS A 377 -37.44 -18.08 8.36
N PHE A 378 -36.26 -17.98 7.72
CA PHE A 378 -35.00 -18.44 8.30
C PHE A 378 -34.71 -17.77 9.66
N MET A 379 -34.94 -16.46 9.76
CA MET A 379 -34.80 -15.68 10.99
C MET A 379 -35.71 -16.20 12.11
N ALA A 380 -36.95 -16.56 11.79
CA ALA A 380 -37.89 -17.15 12.74
C ALA A 380 -37.46 -18.55 13.19
N ASP A 381 -37.06 -19.40 12.24
CA ASP A 381 -36.63 -20.78 12.50
C ASP A 381 -35.35 -20.84 13.36
N HIS A 382 -34.45 -19.87 13.23
CA HIS A 382 -33.20 -19.77 14.01
C HIS A 382 -33.34 -18.95 15.30
N GLY A 383 -34.53 -18.42 15.59
CA GLY A 383 -34.77 -17.63 16.80
C GLY A 383 -34.06 -16.27 16.83
N PHE A 384 -33.70 -15.71 15.66
CA PHE A 384 -33.08 -14.40 15.54
C PHE A 384 -34.10 -13.25 15.67
N GLY A 385 -35.40 -13.54 15.49
CA GLY A 385 -36.46 -12.54 15.58
C GLY A 385 -36.31 -11.50 14.47
N THR A 386 -36.31 -10.21 14.81
CA THR A 386 -36.15 -9.10 13.87
C THR A 386 -34.75 -8.47 13.91
N ASP A 387 -33.78 -9.13 14.56
CA ASP A 387 -32.43 -8.62 14.77
C ASP A 387 -31.47 -9.16 13.70
N TYR A 388 -31.38 -8.45 12.57
CA TYR A 388 -30.59 -8.87 11.41
C TYR A 388 -29.08 -8.79 11.63
N THR A 389 -28.61 -8.15 12.70
CA THR A 389 -27.18 -8.20 13.07
C THR A 389 -26.76 -9.61 13.48
N LYS A 390 -27.70 -10.43 13.97
CA LYS A 390 -27.46 -11.86 14.22
C LYS A 390 -27.33 -12.66 12.93
N LEU A 391 -28.07 -12.29 11.88
CA LEU A 391 -27.95 -12.93 10.57
C LEU A 391 -26.62 -12.59 9.90
N GLU A 392 -26.22 -11.33 9.96
CA GLU A 392 -24.89 -10.87 9.55
C GLU A 392 -23.79 -11.61 10.32
N SER A 393 -23.92 -11.73 11.65
CA SER A 393 -22.99 -12.49 12.48
C SER A 393 -22.97 -13.98 12.12
N TYR A 394 -24.12 -14.57 11.81
CA TYR A 394 -24.23 -15.95 11.34
C TYR A 394 -23.50 -16.15 10.01
N TYR A 395 -23.61 -15.18 9.10
CA TYR A 395 -22.90 -15.21 7.82
C TYR A 395 -21.37 -15.18 8.01
N ILE A 396 -20.85 -14.22 8.78
CA ILE A 396 -19.39 -13.99 8.85
C ILE A 396 -18.63 -15.05 9.67
N GLN A 397 -19.33 -15.84 10.49
CA GLN A 397 -18.74 -16.91 11.30
C GLN A 397 -18.52 -18.22 10.54
N LEU A 398 -19.23 -18.42 9.43
CA LEU A 398 -19.24 -19.64 8.61
C LEU A 398 -18.35 -19.46 7.37
#